data_AF-A0A5N6UPX6-F1
#
_entry.id   AF-A0A5N6UPX6-F1
#
_cell.length_a   1.000
_cell.length_b   1.000
_cell.length_c   1.000
_cell.angle_alpha   90.00
_cell.angle_beta   90.00
_cell.angle_gamma   90.00
#
_symmetry.space_group_name_H-M   'P 1'
#
loop_
_entity.id
_entity.type
_entity.pdbx_description
1 polymer ?
#
loop_
_entity_poly.entity_id
_entity_poly.type
_entity_poly.pdbx_seq_one_letter_code
_entity_poly.pdbx_strand_id
1 'polypeptide(L)'
;MNMSTESSILAPTTAVDYLRNCWNVFGELSLSCRDLMAVQALLAMVKSHSVDLNFGSGLINPFQALTSEILLDKEATYIALGAAARVATSLGLQQQLKDPRLSPPEVSERYIIFWCIYSLDKSLSLRLGRPPAIDDRDIEIDIPDERQLTVTKPGTAVLLLAHMRLSRIASEVYSELYSARSRRYPPLKRFRTISDLDAKLQEWCRSLPVDVQPGKPIVCSKENFRHAITLHLEYFNCLATLHRCWAFQDQLTEYDELRNDMARQDCADIGDRVYTGHMICLDSARNVARLLIAIDEYGFPKRTMLVG
;
A
#
# COMPACT_ATOMS: atom_id res chain seq x y z
N MET A 1 -47.33 5.59 -37.18
CA MET A 1 -46.98 6.00 -35.81
C MET A 1 -45.95 5.01 -35.28
N ASN A 2 -44.66 5.30 -35.49
CA ASN A 2 -43.58 4.55 -34.86
C ASN A 2 -43.33 5.19 -33.50
N MET A 3 -43.76 4.53 -32.43
CA MET A 3 -43.29 4.85 -31.09
C MET A 3 -41.88 4.27 -30.95
N SER A 4 -40.93 5.19 -30.79
CA SER A 4 -39.60 4.98 -30.24
C SER A 4 -39.69 4.20 -28.92
N THR A 5 -39.24 2.96 -28.92
CA THR A 5 -38.86 2.28 -27.67
C THR A 5 -37.49 2.78 -27.27
N GLU A 6 -37.48 3.50 -26.16
CA GLU A 6 -36.33 3.94 -25.39
C GLU A 6 -35.27 2.84 -25.30
N SER A 7 -34.02 3.22 -25.55
CA SER A 7 -32.86 2.39 -25.26
C SER A 7 -32.77 2.16 -23.75
N SER A 8 -33.35 1.06 -23.26
CA SER A 8 -33.15 0.64 -21.88
C SER A 8 -31.67 0.34 -21.68
N ILE A 9 -31.00 1.17 -20.89
CA ILE A 9 -29.63 0.95 -20.42
C ILE A 9 -29.65 -0.38 -19.66
N LEU A 10 -29.10 -1.44 -20.27
CA LEU A 10 -29.04 -2.75 -19.65
C LEU A 10 -28.27 -2.66 -18.33
N ALA A 11 -28.87 -3.11 -17.23
CA ALA A 11 -28.21 -3.13 -15.93
C ALA A 11 -26.93 -3.99 -16.00
N PRO A 12 -25.82 -3.61 -15.34
CA PRO A 12 -24.56 -4.35 -15.45
C PRO A 12 -24.73 -5.76 -14.87
N THR A 13 -24.37 -6.78 -15.65
CA THR A 13 -24.59 -8.19 -15.28
C THR A 13 -23.33 -8.86 -14.70
N THR A 14 -22.15 -8.24 -14.85
CA THR A 14 -20.88 -8.75 -14.32
C THR A 14 -20.12 -7.69 -13.51
N ALA A 15 -19.25 -8.12 -12.57
CA ALA A 15 -18.44 -7.21 -11.76
C ALA A 15 -17.53 -6.29 -12.61
N VAL A 16 -17.03 -6.81 -13.73
CA VAL A 16 -16.19 -6.07 -14.68
C VAL A 16 -16.96 -4.91 -15.32
N ASP A 17 -18.27 -5.07 -15.58
CA ASP A 17 -19.08 -3.99 -16.15
C ASP A 17 -19.33 -2.86 -15.14
N TYR A 18 -19.46 -3.18 -13.85
CA TYR A 18 -19.51 -2.16 -12.79
C TYR A 18 -18.19 -1.38 -12.73
N LEU A 19 -17.05 -2.06 -12.78
CA LEU A 19 -15.73 -1.41 -12.83
C LEU A 19 -15.57 -0.50 -14.05
N ARG A 20 -15.96 -0.99 -15.23
CA ARG A 20 -15.90 -0.20 -16.46
C ARG A 20 -16.77 1.06 -16.37
N ASN A 21 -17.96 0.94 -15.81
CA ASN A 21 -18.85 2.09 -15.59
C ASN A 21 -18.26 3.10 -14.60
N CYS A 22 -17.63 2.63 -13.51
CA CYS A 22 -16.91 3.51 -12.58
C CYS A 22 -15.80 4.30 -13.29
N TRP A 23 -15.02 3.64 -14.16
CA TRP A 23 -13.96 4.32 -14.90
C TRP A 23 -14.45 5.35 -15.93
N ASN A 24 -15.67 5.21 -16.46
CA ASN A 24 -16.24 6.19 -17.39
C ASN A 24 -16.48 7.57 -16.73
N VAL A 25 -16.70 7.61 -15.41
CA VAL A 25 -16.86 8.86 -14.66
C VAL A 25 -15.56 9.38 -14.04
N PHE A 26 -14.43 8.68 -14.25
CA PHE A 26 -13.13 9.07 -13.68
C PHE A 26 -12.73 10.49 -14.08
N GLY A 27 -12.92 10.88 -15.34
CA GLY A 27 -12.60 12.23 -15.81
C GLY A 27 -13.40 13.31 -15.10
N GLU A 28 -14.69 13.09 -14.86
CA GLU A 28 -15.55 14.03 -14.15
C GLU A 28 -15.15 14.15 -12.67
N LEU A 29 -14.95 13.01 -12.00
CA LEU A 29 -14.55 12.98 -10.59
C LEU A 29 -13.19 13.61 -10.35
N SER A 30 -12.24 13.43 -11.27
CA SER A 30 -10.87 13.94 -11.14
C SER A 30 -10.71 15.41 -11.56
N LEU A 31 -11.53 15.90 -12.49
CA LEU A 31 -11.37 17.24 -13.06
C LEU A 31 -12.44 18.24 -12.59
N SER A 32 -13.67 17.79 -12.35
CA SER A 32 -14.83 18.66 -12.14
C SER A 32 -15.31 18.68 -10.69
N CYS A 33 -15.24 17.55 -9.99
CA CYS A 33 -15.70 17.45 -8.61
C CYS A 33 -14.59 17.85 -7.62
N ARG A 34 -14.91 18.75 -6.68
CA ARG A 34 -14.01 19.17 -5.59
C ARG A 34 -14.70 19.03 -4.24
N ASP A 35 -15.07 17.81 -3.90
CA ASP A 35 -15.65 17.47 -2.62
C ASP A 35 -15.08 16.17 -2.06
N LEU A 36 -15.41 15.88 -0.80
CA LEU A 36 -14.91 14.68 -0.12
C LEU A 36 -15.45 13.39 -0.77
N MET A 37 -16.64 13.44 -1.35
CA MET A 37 -17.27 12.31 -2.02
C MET A 37 -16.52 11.90 -3.28
N ALA A 38 -16.03 12.86 -4.07
CA ALA A 38 -15.20 12.58 -5.23
C ALA A 38 -13.89 11.89 -4.83
N VAL A 39 -13.26 12.35 -3.74
CA VAL A 39 -12.05 11.70 -3.20
C VAL A 39 -12.34 10.27 -2.78
N GLN A 40 -13.45 10.03 -2.07
CA GLN A 40 -13.87 8.68 -1.68
C GLN A 40 -14.18 7.79 -2.88
N ALA A 41 -14.85 8.31 -3.90
CA ALA A 41 -15.17 7.58 -5.12
C ALA A 41 -13.89 7.17 -5.87
N LEU A 42 -12.92 8.08 -6.04
CA LEU A 42 -11.62 7.78 -6.64
C LEU A 42 -10.85 6.74 -5.81
N LEU A 43 -10.87 6.84 -4.48
CA LEU A 43 -10.25 5.85 -3.58
C LEU A 43 -10.93 4.47 -3.67
N ALA A 44 -12.26 4.44 -3.84
CA ALA A 44 -13.02 3.21 -4.00
C ALA A 44 -12.69 2.49 -5.33
N MET A 45 -12.48 3.26 -6.41
CA MET A 45 -12.03 2.71 -7.70
C MET A 45 -10.67 2.00 -7.58
N VAL A 46 -9.75 2.57 -6.81
CA VAL A 46 -8.44 1.98 -6.49
C VAL A 46 -8.58 0.67 -5.69
N LYS A 47 -9.47 0.64 -4.69
CA LYS A 47 -9.68 -0.56 -3.85
C LYS A 47 -10.39 -1.70 -4.59
N SER A 48 -11.31 -1.39 -5.50
CA SER A 48 -12.08 -2.42 -6.23
C SER A 48 -11.21 -3.25 -7.17
N HIS A 49 -10.12 -2.66 -7.69
CA HIS A 49 -9.17 -3.35 -8.56
C HIS A 49 -8.30 -4.39 -7.83
N SER A 50 -8.11 -4.26 -6.52
CA SER A 50 -7.27 -5.19 -5.72
C SER A 50 -7.99 -6.47 -5.27
N VAL A 51 -9.23 -6.71 -5.70
CA VAL A 51 -10.08 -7.83 -5.21
C VAL A 51 -10.49 -8.81 -6.33
N ASP A 52 -10.10 -8.60 -7.58
CA ASP A 52 -10.47 -9.52 -8.67
C ASP A 52 -9.48 -10.68 -8.82
N LEU A 53 -9.62 -11.67 -7.93
CA LEU A 53 -9.19 -13.04 -8.17
C LEU A 53 -10.44 -13.94 -8.25
N ASN A 54 -11.10 -13.96 -9.43
CA ASN A 54 -11.41 -15.19 -10.19
C ASN A 54 -12.49 -15.01 -11.28
N PHE A 55 -12.04 -15.26 -12.51
CA PHE A 55 -12.64 -15.91 -13.69
C PHE A 55 -14.17 -16.12 -13.81
N GLY A 56 -14.73 -15.53 -14.87
CA GLY A 56 -15.96 -15.97 -15.53
C GLY A 56 -15.83 -15.81 -17.05
N SER A 57 -15.80 -16.94 -17.77
CA SER A 57 -15.56 -17.07 -19.20
C SER A 57 -16.67 -16.51 -20.11
N GLY A 58 -16.29 -15.88 -21.23
CA GLY A 58 -17.21 -15.61 -22.35
C GLY A 58 -16.59 -14.83 -23.52
N LEU A 59 -15.80 -15.53 -24.35
CA LEU A 59 -15.39 -15.14 -25.72
C LEU A 59 -14.78 -13.74 -25.92
N ILE A 60 -13.62 -13.49 -25.32
CA ILE A 60 -12.65 -12.52 -25.83
C ILE A 60 -11.29 -13.22 -25.85
N ASN A 61 -10.54 -13.06 -26.94
CA ASN A 61 -9.26 -13.73 -27.20
C ASN A 61 -8.38 -13.79 -25.93
N PRO A 62 -8.02 -14.98 -25.41
CA PRO A 62 -7.34 -15.11 -24.12
C PRO A 62 -5.98 -14.40 -24.08
N PHE A 63 -5.34 -14.20 -25.23
CA PHE A 63 -4.08 -13.46 -25.34
C PHE A 63 -4.25 -11.93 -25.24
N GLN A 64 -5.44 -11.40 -25.57
CA GLN A 64 -5.77 -9.97 -25.54
C GLN A 64 -6.39 -9.55 -24.19
N ALA A 65 -7.15 -10.45 -23.55
CA ALA A 65 -7.63 -10.27 -22.18
C ALA A 65 -6.46 -10.32 -21.17
N LEU A 66 -5.55 -11.29 -21.31
CA LEU A 66 -4.39 -11.43 -20.41
C LEU A 66 -3.41 -10.23 -20.51
N THR A 67 -3.27 -9.63 -21.69
CA THR A 67 -2.42 -8.44 -21.87
C THR A 67 -3.09 -7.14 -21.42
N SER A 68 -4.42 -7.05 -21.48
CA SER A 68 -5.19 -5.91 -20.97
C SER A 68 -5.52 -5.99 -19.48
N GLU A 69 -5.47 -7.15 -18.85
CA GLU A 69 -5.81 -7.31 -17.42
C GLU A 69 -4.55 -7.24 -16.54
N ILE A 70 -3.39 -7.65 -17.06
CA ILE A 70 -2.11 -7.65 -16.31
C ILE A 70 -1.39 -6.29 -16.36
N LEU A 71 -1.51 -5.53 -17.45
CA LEU A 71 -0.83 -4.23 -17.62
C LEU A 71 -1.70 -3.03 -17.22
N LEU A 72 -3.03 -3.15 -17.26
CA LEU A 72 -3.92 -2.01 -17.04
C LEU A 72 -4.26 -1.80 -15.56
N ASP A 73 -4.18 -2.83 -14.70
CA ASP A 73 -4.54 -2.74 -13.29
C ASP A 73 -3.61 -1.80 -12.49
N LYS A 74 -2.29 -1.94 -12.66
CA LYS A 74 -1.31 -1.17 -11.88
C LYS A 74 -1.13 0.26 -12.38
N GLU A 75 -1.18 0.46 -13.70
CA GLU A 75 -1.05 1.79 -14.32
C GLU A 75 -2.26 2.66 -14.03
N ALA A 76 -3.46 2.12 -14.26
CA ALA A 76 -4.70 2.83 -13.98
C ALA A 76 -4.82 3.12 -12.49
N THR A 77 -4.53 2.14 -11.62
CA THR A 77 -4.52 2.36 -10.17
C THR A 77 -3.53 3.45 -9.75
N TYR A 78 -2.32 3.46 -10.32
CA TYR A 78 -1.32 4.49 -10.03
C TYR A 78 -1.80 5.88 -10.47
N ILE A 79 -2.40 6.01 -11.66
CA ILE A 79 -2.96 7.27 -12.17
C ILE A 79 -4.14 7.73 -11.31
N ALA A 80 -5.08 6.84 -11.00
CA ALA A 80 -6.25 7.19 -10.19
C ALA A 80 -5.88 7.59 -8.78
N LEU A 81 -4.90 6.93 -8.18
CA LEU A 81 -4.39 7.29 -6.87
C LEU A 81 -3.68 8.65 -6.88
N GLY A 82 -2.93 8.94 -7.96
CA GLY A 82 -2.37 10.27 -8.19
C GLY A 82 -3.46 11.34 -8.30
N ALA A 83 -4.55 11.07 -9.02
CA ALA A 83 -5.69 11.98 -9.10
C ALA A 83 -6.37 12.17 -7.72
N ALA A 84 -6.65 11.09 -7.00
CA ALA A 84 -7.21 11.14 -5.65
C ALA A 84 -6.34 11.97 -4.69
N ALA A 85 -5.02 11.78 -4.75
CA ALA A 85 -4.07 12.56 -3.97
C ALA A 85 -4.13 14.06 -4.33
N ARG A 86 -4.23 14.42 -5.61
CA ARG A 86 -4.34 15.81 -6.04
C ARG A 86 -5.67 16.46 -5.62
N VAL A 87 -6.79 15.73 -5.73
CA VAL A 87 -8.10 16.23 -5.26
C VAL A 87 -8.07 16.39 -3.74
N ALA A 88 -7.58 15.40 -2.98
CA ALA A 88 -7.40 15.50 -1.52
C ALA A 88 -6.52 16.69 -1.13
N THR A 89 -5.43 16.91 -1.86
CA THR A 89 -4.51 18.05 -1.65
C THR A 89 -5.21 19.38 -1.91
N SER A 90 -6.02 19.47 -2.96
CA SER A 90 -6.80 20.68 -3.29
C SER A 90 -7.85 21.03 -2.24
N LEU A 91 -8.33 20.03 -1.49
CA LEU A 91 -9.23 20.21 -0.36
C LEU A 91 -8.51 20.49 0.96
N GLY A 92 -7.16 20.48 0.96
CA GLY A 92 -6.34 20.73 2.13
C GLY A 92 -6.37 19.62 3.18
N LEU A 93 -6.65 18.36 2.80
CA LEU A 93 -6.79 17.26 3.77
C LEU A 93 -5.48 16.92 4.51
N GLN A 94 -4.34 17.30 3.96
CA GLN A 94 -2.98 17.16 4.53
C GLN A 94 -2.60 18.29 5.49
N GLN A 95 -3.41 19.35 5.59
CA GLN A 95 -3.15 20.52 6.41
C GLN A 95 -3.88 20.42 7.75
N GLN A 96 -3.37 21.11 8.77
CA GLN A 96 -4.00 21.11 10.09
C GLN A 96 -5.41 21.69 9.99
N LEU A 97 -6.41 20.91 10.38
CA LEU A 97 -7.80 21.31 10.30
C LEU A 97 -8.11 22.37 11.36
N LYS A 98 -8.40 23.60 10.93
CA LYS A 98 -8.70 24.75 11.81
C LYS A 98 -10.15 25.20 11.75
N ASP A 99 -11.03 24.45 11.08
CA ASP A 99 -12.45 24.82 10.95
C ASP A 99 -13.25 24.37 12.19
N PRO A 100 -13.70 25.30 13.05
CA PRO A 100 -14.45 24.96 14.25
C PRO A 100 -15.87 24.47 13.97
N ARG A 101 -16.34 24.54 12.72
CA ARG A 101 -17.69 24.10 12.32
C ARG A 101 -17.78 22.59 12.09
N LEU A 102 -16.65 21.90 11.95
CA LEU A 102 -16.61 20.47 11.68
C LEU A 102 -16.79 19.67 12.97
N SER A 103 -17.71 18.71 12.91
CA SER A 103 -17.98 17.76 13.98
C SER A 103 -16.86 16.71 14.09
N PRO A 104 -16.62 16.11 15.26
CA PRO A 104 -15.57 15.09 15.42
C PRO A 104 -15.65 13.94 14.40
N PRO A 105 -16.83 13.41 14.02
CA PRO A 105 -16.94 12.42 12.95
C PRO A 105 -16.43 12.89 11.58
N GLU A 106 -16.72 14.14 11.19
CA GLU A 106 -16.26 14.70 9.91
C GLU A 106 -14.75 14.91 9.90
N VAL A 107 -14.18 15.33 11.04
CA VAL A 107 -12.73 15.42 11.21
C VAL A 107 -12.09 14.03 11.08
N SER A 108 -12.68 13.04 11.74
CA SER A 108 -12.23 11.65 11.71
C SER A 108 -12.21 11.07 10.29
N GLU A 109 -13.29 11.28 9.54
CA GLU A 109 -13.43 10.81 8.16
C GLU A 109 -12.36 11.43 7.24
N ARG A 110 -12.10 12.73 7.37
CA ARG A 110 -11.05 13.43 6.60
C ARG A 110 -9.66 12.85 6.88
N TYR A 111 -9.32 12.60 8.15
CA TYR A 111 -8.07 11.95 8.51
C TYR A 111 -7.95 10.56 7.89
N ILE A 112 -9.00 9.75 8.03
CA ILE A 112 -9.00 8.38 7.49
C ILE A 112 -8.78 8.39 5.97
N ILE A 113 -9.48 9.27 5.24
CA ILE A 113 -9.38 9.36 3.78
C ILE A 113 -7.96 9.75 3.37
N PHE A 114 -7.42 10.83 3.93
CA PHE A 114 -6.07 11.27 3.60
C PHE A 114 -5.04 10.18 3.84
N TRP A 115 -5.06 9.59 5.04
CA TRP A 115 -4.09 8.58 5.44
C TRP A 115 -4.28 7.24 4.70
N CYS A 116 -5.49 6.91 4.24
CA CYS A 116 -5.72 5.78 3.32
C CYS A 116 -5.06 6.03 1.96
N ILE A 117 -5.26 7.22 1.37
CA ILE A 117 -4.64 7.59 0.09
C ILE A 117 -3.12 7.56 0.23
N TYR A 118 -2.60 8.18 1.30
CA TYR A 118 -1.19 8.15 1.64
C TYR A 118 -0.65 6.72 1.70
N SER A 119 -1.31 5.84 2.46
CA SER A 119 -0.82 4.48 2.65
C SER A 119 -0.78 3.67 1.36
N LEU A 120 -1.83 3.80 0.53
CA LEU A 120 -1.87 3.16 -0.78
C LEU A 120 -0.80 3.75 -1.72
N ASP A 121 -0.59 5.07 -1.70
CA ASP A 121 0.36 5.74 -2.59
C ASP A 121 1.79 5.27 -2.30
N LYS A 122 2.18 5.22 -1.02
CA LYS A 122 3.50 4.72 -0.62
C LYS A 122 3.68 3.24 -0.92
N SER A 123 2.68 2.42 -0.60
CA SER A 123 2.72 0.97 -0.84
C SER A 123 2.82 0.63 -2.33
N LEU A 124 2.01 1.28 -3.17
CA LEU A 124 2.04 1.06 -4.62
C LEU A 124 3.33 1.59 -5.24
N SER A 125 3.73 2.81 -4.89
CA SER A 125 4.93 3.45 -5.42
C SER A 125 6.20 2.67 -5.09
N LEU A 126 6.30 2.14 -3.88
CA LEU A 126 7.42 1.28 -3.47
C LEU A 126 7.45 -0.03 -4.30
N ARG A 127 6.29 -0.67 -4.52
CA ARG A 127 6.20 -1.90 -5.33
C ARG A 127 6.51 -1.68 -6.81
N LEU A 128 6.11 -0.53 -7.36
CA LEU A 128 6.33 -0.19 -8.77
C LEU A 128 7.71 0.46 -9.01
N GLY A 129 8.41 0.87 -7.96
CA GLY A 129 9.65 1.65 -8.07
C GLY A 129 9.43 3.06 -8.65
N ARG A 130 8.23 3.62 -8.46
CA ARG A 130 7.81 4.93 -9.01
C ARG A 130 7.75 5.99 -7.92
N PRO A 131 7.86 7.29 -8.27
CA PRO A 131 7.68 8.37 -7.32
C PRO A 131 6.26 8.39 -6.74
N PRO A 132 6.09 8.51 -5.41
CA PRO A 132 4.78 8.75 -4.81
C PRO A 132 4.18 10.08 -5.26
N ALA A 133 2.85 10.15 -5.31
CA ALA A 133 2.13 11.37 -5.60
C ALA A 133 2.18 12.39 -4.43
N ILE A 134 2.25 11.89 -3.20
CA ILE A 134 2.29 12.70 -1.98
C ILE A 134 3.73 12.80 -1.47
N ASP A 135 4.22 14.04 -1.29
CA ASP A 135 5.50 14.32 -0.65
C ASP A 135 5.33 14.43 0.87
N ASP A 136 6.20 13.79 1.64
CA ASP A 136 6.12 13.80 3.11
C ASP A 136 6.39 15.20 3.70
N ARG A 137 7.06 16.08 2.96
CA ARG A 137 7.38 17.45 3.38
C ARG A 137 6.19 18.38 3.33
N ASP A 138 5.14 18.00 2.60
CA ASP A 138 3.93 18.81 2.37
C ASP A 138 2.77 18.40 3.30
N ILE A 139 3.03 17.57 4.31
CA ILE A 139 2.04 17.06 5.27
C ILE A 139 2.22 17.79 6.60
N GLU A 140 1.19 18.53 7.04
CA GLU A 140 1.17 19.24 8.32
C GLU A 140 0.54 18.41 9.45
N ILE A 141 -0.27 17.42 9.10
CA ILE A 141 -1.00 16.57 10.07
C ILE A 141 -0.20 15.35 10.50
N ASP A 142 -0.29 15.03 11.79
CA ASP A 142 0.26 13.79 12.34
C ASP A 142 -0.66 12.59 12.09
N ILE A 143 -0.12 11.39 12.30
CA ILE A 143 -0.94 10.17 12.35
C ILE A 143 -1.90 10.31 13.55
N PRO A 144 -3.22 10.16 13.34
CA PRO A 144 -4.20 10.34 14.41
C PRO A 144 -4.00 9.31 15.53
N ASP A 145 -4.50 9.61 16.73
CA ASP A 145 -4.70 8.61 17.77
C ASP A 145 -6.03 7.85 17.57
N GLU A 146 -6.23 6.77 18.34
CA GLU A 146 -7.45 5.99 18.27
C GLU A 146 -8.71 6.79 18.62
N ARG A 147 -8.58 7.83 19.46
CA ARG A 147 -9.70 8.69 19.90
C ARG A 147 -10.15 9.64 18.80
N GLN A 148 -9.25 10.02 17.90
CA GLN A 148 -9.53 10.82 16.70
C GLN A 148 -10.18 9.98 15.58
N LEU A 149 -10.14 8.65 15.68
CA LEU A 149 -10.78 7.73 14.73
C LEU A 149 -12.23 7.38 15.12
N THR A 150 -13.03 8.40 15.50
CA THR A 150 -14.38 8.25 16.08
C THR A 150 -15.41 7.52 15.20
N VAL A 151 -15.23 7.50 13.88
CA VAL A 151 -16.14 6.79 12.95
C VAL A 151 -15.76 5.31 12.74
N THR A 152 -14.70 4.85 13.42
CA THR A 152 -14.14 3.51 13.25
C THR A 152 -14.27 2.70 14.53
N LYS A 153 -14.58 1.40 14.41
CA LYS A 153 -14.56 0.49 15.56
C LYS A 153 -13.13 0.33 16.11
N PRO A 154 -12.93 0.19 17.42
CA PRO A 154 -11.59 0.08 18.04
C PRO A 154 -10.64 -0.91 17.35
N GLY A 155 -11.08 -2.15 17.10
CA GLY A 155 -10.25 -3.17 16.44
C GLY A 155 -9.87 -2.82 14.99
N THR A 156 -10.74 -2.10 14.27
CA THR A 156 -10.44 -1.62 12.91
C THR A 156 -9.51 -0.39 12.96
N ALA A 157 -9.67 0.47 13.97
CA ALA A 157 -8.82 1.64 14.17
C ALA A 157 -7.36 1.22 14.42
N VAL A 158 -7.12 0.18 15.24
CA VAL A 158 -5.79 -0.39 15.46
C VAL A 158 -5.11 -0.81 14.15
N LEU A 159 -5.83 -1.51 13.27
CA LEU A 159 -5.31 -1.93 11.97
C LEU A 159 -5.04 -0.74 11.04
N LEU A 160 -5.94 0.24 10.99
CA LEU A 160 -5.74 1.47 10.21
C LEU A 160 -4.48 2.20 10.66
N LEU A 161 -4.30 2.40 11.97
CA LEU A 161 -3.10 3.03 12.53
C LEU A 161 -1.83 2.22 12.21
N ALA A 162 -1.91 0.89 12.21
CA ALA A 162 -0.80 0.03 11.80
C ALA A 162 -0.41 0.27 10.33
N HIS A 163 -1.37 0.34 9.42
CA HIS A 163 -1.13 0.68 8.00
C HIS A 163 -0.50 2.06 7.84
N MET A 164 -1.02 3.08 8.55
CA MET A 164 -0.48 4.45 8.49
C MET A 164 0.97 4.52 8.97
N ARG A 165 1.31 3.79 10.03
CA ARG A 165 2.67 3.75 10.55
C ARG A 165 3.62 2.98 9.62
N LEU A 166 3.16 1.87 9.05
CA LEU A 166 3.94 1.11 8.07
C LEU A 166 4.20 1.93 6.81
N SER A 167 3.22 2.71 6.34
CA SER A 167 3.38 3.51 5.13
C SER A 167 4.38 4.66 5.29
N ARG A 168 4.55 5.20 6.51
CA ARG A 168 5.67 6.12 6.82
C ARG A 168 7.03 5.44 6.63
N ILE A 169 7.18 4.23 7.17
CA ILE A 169 8.42 3.44 7.00
C ILE A 169 8.63 3.12 5.52
N ALA A 170 7.59 2.70 4.80
CA ALA A 170 7.66 2.44 3.35
C ALA A 170 8.06 3.69 2.54
N SER A 171 7.61 4.88 2.95
CA SER A 171 8.02 6.15 2.34
C SER A 171 9.51 6.44 2.58
N GLU A 172 10.02 6.17 3.78
CA GLU A 172 11.45 6.29 4.11
C GLU A 172 12.29 5.28 3.30
N VAL A 173 11.84 4.03 3.19
CA VAL A 173 12.48 3.02 2.32
C VAL A 173 12.54 3.52 0.89
N TYR A 174 11.45 4.05 0.34
CA TYR A 174 11.46 4.60 -1.02
C TYR A 174 12.44 5.77 -1.16
N SER A 175 12.32 6.78 -0.30
CA SER A 175 13.07 8.04 -0.40
C SER A 175 14.58 7.84 -0.21
N GLU A 176 14.98 7.00 0.74
CA GLU A 176 16.38 6.80 1.10
C GLU A 176 17.08 5.67 0.34
N LEU A 177 16.34 4.78 -0.36
CA LEU A 177 16.94 3.67 -1.11
C LEU A 177 16.56 3.65 -2.60
N TYR A 178 15.34 4.05 -2.99
CA TYR A 178 14.83 3.86 -4.35
C TYR A 178 14.69 5.14 -5.20
N SER A 179 14.64 6.31 -4.56
CA SER A 179 14.56 7.60 -5.24
C SER A 179 15.74 7.85 -6.18
N ALA A 180 15.56 8.72 -7.18
CA ALA A 180 16.65 9.08 -8.10
C ALA A 180 17.86 9.68 -7.36
N ARG A 181 17.62 10.35 -6.23
CA ARG A 181 18.66 10.92 -5.37
C ARG A 181 19.40 9.84 -4.59
N SER A 182 18.69 8.90 -3.97
CA SER A 182 19.29 7.88 -3.12
C SER A 182 20.15 6.88 -3.86
N ARG A 183 19.86 6.63 -5.14
CA ARG A 183 20.69 5.77 -6.01
C ARG A 183 22.13 6.28 -6.16
N ARG A 184 22.37 7.56 -5.86
CA ARG A 184 23.72 8.18 -5.89
C ARG A 184 24.42 8.12 -4.54
N TYR A 185 23.79 7.59 -3.50
CA TYR A 185 24.41 7.49 -2.18
C TYR A 185 25.52 6.42 -2.19
N PRO A 186 26.63 6.68 -1.46
CA PRO A 186 27.69 5.69 -1.30
C PRO A 186 27.17 4.37 -0.72
N PRO A 187 27.79 3.22 -1.04
CA PRO A 187 27.39 1.91 -0.54
C PRO A 187 27.25 1.86 0.99
N LEU A 188 28.23 2.39 1.73
CA LEU A 188 28.20 2.44 3.20
C LEU A 188 27.00 3.21 3.76
N LYS A 189 26.61 4.31 3.11
CA LYS A 189 25.42 5.06 3.54
C LYS A 189 24.16 4.22 3.34
N ARG A 190 23.98 3.64 2.15
CA ARG A 190 22.82 2.79 1.84
C ARG A 190 22.74 1.60 2.78
N PHE A 191 23.88 0.97 3.05
CA PHE A 191 23.99 -0.16 3.97
C PHE A 191 23.53 0.20 5.40
N ARG A 192 24.01 1.32 5.96
CA ARG A 192 23.52 1.83 7.26
C ARG A 192 22.02 2.12 7.24
N THR A 193 21.54 2.78 6.20
CA THR A 193 20.11 3.06 6.03
C THR A 193 19.28 1.77 6.02
N ILE A 194 19.74 0.69 5.37
CA ILE A 194 19.04 -0.60 5.38
C ILE A 194 18.98 -1.15 6.81
N SER A 195 20.10 -1.13 7.54
CA SER A 195 20.16 -1.60 8.94
C SER A 195 19.19 -0.81 9.84
N ASP A 196 19.20 0.52 9.74
CA ASP A 196 18.35 1.41 10.54
C ASP A 196 16.86 1.19 10.23
N LEU A 197 16.50 1.09 8.94
CA LEU A 197 15.13 0.84 8.51
C LEU A 197 14.67 -0.58 8.85
N ASP A 198 15.55 -1.59 8.82
CA ASP A 198 15.22 -2.96 9.25
C ASP A 198 14.91 -2.98 10.74
N ALA A 199 15.72 -2.31 11.56
CA ALA A 199 15.46 -2.17 13.00
C ALA A 199 14.12 -1.45 13.26
N LYS A 200 13.85 -0.36 12.53
CA LYS A 200 12.58 0.38 12.62
C LYS A 200 11.37 -0.48 12.24
N LEU A 201 11.49 -1.25 11.16
CA LEU A 201 10.42 -2.13 10.67
C LEU A 201 10.16 -3.31 11.63
N GLN A 202 11.21 -3.87 12.23
CA GLN A 202 11.07 -4.88 13.28
C GLN A 202 10.41 -4.32 14.53
N GLU A 203 10.81 -3.14 14.98
CA GLU A 203 10.24 -2.51 16.17
C GLU A 203 8.77 -2.18 15.96
N TRP A 204 8.43 -1.63 14.79
CA TRP A 204 7.04 -1.45 14.38
C TRP A 204 6.26 -2.77 14.45
N CYS A 205 6.80 -3.86 13.90
CA CYS A 205 6.13 -5.16 13.92
C CYS A 205 5.94 -5.68 15.36
N ARG A 206 6.93 -5.50 16.24
CA ARG A 206 6.85 -5.87 17.67
C ARG A 206 5.84 -5.05 18.45
N SER A 207 5.60 -3.80 18.05
CA SER A 207 4.64 -2.91 18.70
C SER A 207 3.17 -3.30 18.48
N LEU A 208 2.90 -4.19 17.51
CA LEU A 208 1.53 -4.61 17.17
C LEU A 208 1.00 -5.69 18.14
N PRO A 209 -0.32 -5.74 18.37
CA PRO A 209 -0.95 -6.87 19.05
C PRO A 209 -0.65 -8.18 18.32
N VAL A 210 -0.39 -9.24 19.08
CA VAL A 210 -0.02 -10.58 18.56
C VAL A 210 -1.01 -11.10 17.52
N ASP A 211 -2.30 -10.80 17.69
CA ASP A 211 -3.41 -11.22 16.84
C ASP A 211 -3.36 -10.69 15.40
N VAL A 212 -2.63 -9.61 15.16
CA VAL A 212 -2.51 -8.94 13.85
C VAL A 212 -1.04 -8.68 13.47
N GLN A 213 -0.12 -9.30 14.20
CA GLN A 213 1.31 -9.14 14.01
C GLN A 213 1.80 -9.95 12.80
N PRO A 214 2.49 -9.34 11.82
CA PRO A 214 3.06 -10.07 10.70
C PRO A 214 3.98 -11.22 11.15
N GLY A 215 3.79 -12.40 10.54
CA GLY A 215 4.50 -13.64 10.90
C GLY A 215 3.85 -14.42 12.05
N LYS A 216 2.77 -13.93 12.64
CA LYS A 216 1.91 -14.68 13.58
C LYS A 216 0.57 -15.06 12.93
N PRO A 217 -0.15 -16.07 13.48
CA PRO A 217 -1.51 -16.39 13.07
C PRO A 217 -2.44 -15.18 13.16
N ILE A 218 -3.23 -14.94 12.12
CA ILE A 218 -4.20 -13.84 12.10
C ILE A 218 -5.44 -14.27 12.90
N VAL A 219 -5.69 -13.59 14.02
CA VAL A 219 -6.81 -13.85 14.93
C VAL A 219 -7.65 -12.60 15.09
N CYS A 220 -8.55 -12.34 14.14
CA CYS A 220 -9.40 -11.14 14.17
C CYS A 220 -10.85 -11.42 13.74
N SER A 221 -11.71 -10.41 13.87
CA SER A 221 -13.09 -10.46 13.39
C SER A 221 -13.14 -10.55 11.86
N LYS A 222 -14.25 -11.08 11.31
CA LYS A 222 -14.44 -11.24 9.85
C LYS A 222 -14.33 -9.89 9.10
N GLU A 223 -14.78 -8.80 9.71
CA GLU A 223 -14.68 -7.44 9.16
C GLU A 223 -13.23 -6.93 9.06
N ASN A 224 -12.36 -7.38 9.95
CA ASN A 224 -10.96 -6.94 10.05
C ASN A 224 -9.99 -7.86 9.30
N PHE A 225 -10.43 -9.06 8.93
CA PHE A 225 -9.59 -10.07 8.30
C PHE A 225 -8.90 -9.58 7.02
N ARG A 226 -9.62 -8.85 6.16
CA ARG A 226 -9.05 -8.25 4.94
C ARG A 226 -7.93 -7.27 5.27
N HIS A 227 -8.19 -6.35 6.20
CA HIS A 227 -7.21 -5.37 6.66
C HIS A 227 -5.97 -6.05 7.26
N ALA A 228 -6.16 -7.05 8.12
CA ALA A 228 -5.05 -7.81 8.71
C ALA A 228 -4.20 -8.53 7.65
N ILE A 229 -4.81 -9.19 6.67
CA ILE A 229 -4.08 -9.82 5.57
C ILE A 229 -3.32 -8.79 4.74
N THR A 230 -3.97 -7.68 4.36
CA THR A 230 -3.32 -6.61 3.62
C THR A 230 -2.12 -6.06 4.38
N LEU A 231 -2.24 -5.89 5.70
CA LEU A 231 -1.13 -5.43 6.55
C LEU A 231 0.06 -6.39 6.52
N HIS A 232 -0.20 -7.70 6.61
CA HIS A 232 0.85 -8.71 6.52
C HIS A 232 1.54 -8.69 5.14
N LEU A 233 0.75 -8.60 4.06
CA LEU A 233 1.28 -8.52 2.70
C LEU A 233 2.13 -7.26 2.50
N GLU A 234 1.67 -6.10 2.98
CA GLU A 234 2.42 -4.85 2.94
C GLU A 234 3.73 -4.94 3.71
N TYR A 235 3.70 -5.52 4.91
CA TYR A 235 4.91 -5.73 5.72
C TYR A 235 5.94 -6.58 4.98
N PHE A 236 5.56 -7.78 4.49
CA PHE A 236 6.50 -8.66 3.80
C PHE A 236 6.98 -8.07 2.46
N ASN A 237 6.14 -7.30 1.77
CA ASN A 237 6.56 -6.56 0.57
C ASN A 237 7.55 -5.45 0.90
N CYS A 238 7.34 -4.71 1.99
CA CYS A 238 8.24 -3.67 2.46
C CYS A 238 9.58 -4.27 2.90
N LEU A 239 9.54 -5.35 3.69
CA LEU A 239 10.73 -6.07 4.17
C LEU A 239 11.54 -6.67 3.01
N ALA A 240 10.87 -7.37 2.08
CA ALA A 240 11.53 -7.90 0.90
C ALA A 240 12.13 -6.79 0.04
N THR A 241 11.42 -5.68 -0.15
CA THR A 241 11.93 -4.56 -0.94
C THR A 241 13.14 -3.91 -0.25
N LEU A 242 13.08 -3.65 1.06
CA LEU A 242 14.20 -3.14 1.85
C LEU A 242 15.49 -3.97 1.65
N HIS A 243 15.39 -5.30 1.71
CA HIS A 243 16.56 -6.18 1.56
C HIS A 243 16.93 -6.52 0.10
N ARG A 244 16.02 -6.31 -0.86
CA ARG A 244 16.25 -6.60 -2.29
C ARG A 244 17.34 -5.71 -2.88
N CYS A 245 17.43 -4.45 -2.44
CA CYS A 245 18.42 -3.50 -2.98
C CYS A 245 19.87 -3.96 -2.74
N TRP A 246 20.13 -4.69 -1.66
CA TRP A 246 21.45 -5.24 -1.33
C TRP A 246 21.65 -6.65 -1.90
N ALA A 247 20.57 -7.42 -2.04
CA ALA A 247 20.61 -8.78 -2.53
C ALA A 247 21.04 -8.87 -4.02
N PHE A 248 20.51 -8.02 -4.89
CA PHE A 248 20.64 -8.22 -6.35
C PHE A 248 21.49 -7.16 -7.08
N GLN A 249 22.17 -6.28 -6.35
CA GLN A 249 23.07 -5.29 -6.93
C GLN A 249 24.51 -5.83 -6.95
N ASP A 250 25.28 -5.50 -8.00
CA ASP A 250 26.55 -6.14 -8.40
C ASP A 250 27.52 -6.34 -7.21
N GLN A 251 27.40 -7.50 -6.56
CA GLN A 251 27.83 -7.66 -5.17
C GLN A 251 29.35 -7.57 -5.01
N LEU A 252 30.14 -7.94 -6.01
CA LEU A 252 31.59 -8.02 -5.83
C LEU A 252 32.22 -6.63 -5.69
N THR A 253 31.88 -5.71 -6.58
CA THR A 253 32.45 -4.35 -6.57
C THR A 253 31.94 -3.55 -5.37
N GLU A 254 30.66 -3.67 -5.05
CA GLU A 254 30.01 -2.87 -4.01
C GLU A 254 30.35 -3.37 -2.60
N TYR A 255 30.58 -4.67 -2.40
CA TYR A 255 31.11 -5.20 -1.14
C TYR A 255 32.55 -4.80 -0.90
N ASP A 256 33.40 -4.79 -1.93
CA ASP A 256 34.79 -4.34 -1.80
C ASP A 256 34.85 -2.84 -1.47
N GLU A 257 34.01 -2.02 -2.13
CA GLU A 257 33.84 -0.61 -1.79
C GLU A 257 33.33 -0.41 -0.35
N LEU A 258 32.30 -1.16 0.05
CA LEU A 258 31.76 -1.13 1.41
C LEU A 258 32.85 -1.49 2.44
N ARG A 259 33.60 -2.57 2.21
CA ARG A 259 34.66 -3.05 3.11
C ARG A 259 35.77 -2.01 3.24
N ASN A 260 36.17 -1.40 2.13
CA ASN A 260 37.17 -0.33 2.12
C ASN A 260 36.66 0.92 2.87
N ASP A 261 35.41 1.31 2.68
CA ASP A 261 34.81 2.45 3.37
C ASP A 261 34.61 2.19 4.88
N MET A 262 34.23 0.98 5.28
CA MET A 262 34.17 0.58 6.69
C MET A 262 35.55 0.62 7.34
N ALA A 263 36.59 0.12 6.66
CA ALA A 263 37.97 0.16 7.15
C ALA A 263 38.50 1.61 7.27
N ARG A 264 38.14 2.50 6.34
CA ARG A 264 38.50 3.92 6.40
C ARG A 264 37.81 4.66 7.55
N GLN A 265 36.60 4.26 7.92
CA GLN A 265 35.79 4.92 8.95
C GLN A 265 35.84 4.22 10.31
N ASP A 266 36.71 3.22 10.49
CA ASP A 266 36.84 2.41 11.72
C ASP A 266 35.49 1.93 12.28
N CYS A 267 34.61 1.47 11.38
CA CYS A 267 33.26 1.04 11.73
C CYS A 267 33.22 -0.44 12.08
N ALA A 268 32.60 -0.77 13.21
CA ALA A 268 32.25 -2.14 13.57
C ALA A 268 31.24 -2.74 12.58
N ASP A 269 31.13 -4.07 12.57
CA ASP A 269 30.23 -4.78 11.66
C ASP A 269 28.80 -4.28 11.79
N ILE A 270 28.26 -3.78 10.69
CA ILE A 270 26.96 -3.12 10.66
C ILE A 270 25.95 -4.22 10.31
N GLY A 271 25.13 -4.63 11.27
CA GLY A 271 23.91 -5.43 11.05
C GLY A 271 24.02 -6.75 10.25
N ASP A 272 24.21 -7.88 10.95
CA ASP A 272 24.16 -9.28 10.44
C ASP A 272 22.99 -9.57 9.48
N ARG A 273 21.84 -8.93 9.71
CA ARG A 273 20.62 -9.12 8.92
C ARG A 273 20.72 -8.58 7.50
N VAL A 274 21.51 -7.52 7.29
CA VAL A 274 21.70 -6.94 5.96
C VAL A 274 22.46 -7.92 5.07
N TYR A 275 23.49 -8.59 5.61
CA TYR A 275 24.23 -9.64 4.90
C TYR A 275 23.36 -10.85 4.55
N THR A 276 22.37 -11.17 5.38
CA THR A 276 21.43 -12.27 5.15
C THR A 276 20.15 -11.83 4.41
N GLY A 277 20.15 -10.65 3.78
CA GLY A 277 18.99 -10.07 3.10
C GLY A 277 18.33 -10.98 2.05
N HIS A 278 19.11 -11.82 1.36
CA HIS A 278 18.57 -12.83 0.44
C HIS A 278 17.65 -13.84 1.13
N MET A 279 18.04 -14.33 2.32
CA MET A 279 17.24 -15.27 3.10
C MET A 279 15.97 -14.60 3.60
N ILE A 280 16.06 -13.32 3.99
CA ILE A 280 14.91 -12.52 4.41
C ILE A 280 13.92 -12.33 3.25
N CYS A 281 14.41 -12.05 2.04
CA CYS A 281 13.58 -11.97 0.84
C CYS A 281 12.86 -13.29 0.55
N LEU A 282 13.59 -14.41 0.64
CA LEU A 282 13.03 -15.74 0.42
C LEU A 282 11.95 -16.09 1.47
N ASP A 283 12.20 -15.81 2.74
CA ASP A 283 11.22 -16.04 3.80
C ASP A 283 9.99 -15.14 3.64
N SER A 284 10.19 -13.88 3.28
CA SER A 284 9.10 -12.95 2.96
C SER A 284 8.23 -13.48 1.81
N ALA A 285 8.85 -13.98 0.73
CA ALA A 285 8.13 -14.57 -0.40
C ALA A 285 7.33 -15.82 0.00
N ARG A 286 7.89 -16.69 0.86
CA ARG A 286 7.18 -17.86 1.39
C ARG A 286 5.97 -17.45 2.23
N ASN A 287 6.11 -16.46 3.10
CA ASN A 287 5.00 -15.96 3.91
C ASN A 287 3.90 -15.33 3.05
N VAL A 288 4.25 -14.57 2.01
CA VAL A 288 3.27 -14.05 1.03
C VAL A 288 2.55 -15.20 0.34
N ALA A 289 3.27 -16.22 -0.16
CA ALA A 289 2.65 -17.37 -0.83
C ALA A 289 1.67 -18.12 0.10
N ARG A 290 2.05 -18.35 1.37
CA ARG A 290 1.15 -18.96 2.37
C ARG A 290 -0.11 -18.15 2.58
N LEU A 291 0.00 -16.82 2.69
CA LEU A 291 -1.15 -15.94 2.85
C LEU A 291 -2.08 -16.01 1.64
N LEU A 292 -1.53 -16.02 0.42
CA LEU A 292 -2.32 -16.10 -0.81
C LEU A 292 -3.04 -17.45 -0.96
N ILE A 293 -2.35 -18.56 -0.69
CA ILE A 293 -2.98 -19.91 -0.68
C ILE A 293 -4.12 -19.93 0.32
N ALA A 294 -3.91 -19.37 1.51
CA ALA A 294 -4.92 -19.37 2.55
C ALA A 294 -6.12 -18.44 2.24
N ILE A 295 -5.96 -17.43 1.38
CA ILE A 295 -7.09 -16.66 0.83
C ILE A 295 -7.89 -17.51 -0.16
N ASP A 296 -7.21 -18.26 -1.03
CA ASP A 296 -7.79 -19.04 -2.13
C ASP A 296 -8.51 -20.31 -1.62
N GLU A 297 -7.84 -21.12 -0.79
CA GLU A 297 -8.39 -22.38 -0.26
C GLU A 297 -9.62 -22.18 0.61
N TYR A 298 -9.62 -21.10 1.39
CA TYR A 298 -10.70 -20.87 2.33
C TYR A 298 -11.79 -20.01 1.69
N GLY A 299 -11.49 -19.06 0.79
CA GLY A 299 -12.51 -18.14 0.26
C GLY A 299 -13.06 -17.23 1.36
N PHE A 300 -12.23 -16.31 1.87
CA PHE A 300 -12.55 -15.42 3.00
C PHE A 300 -13.49 -16.00 4.12
N PRO A 301 -13.16 -17.10 4.85
CA PRO A 301 -13.98 -17.57 5.96
C PRO A 301 -13.24 -17.64 7.29
N LYS A 302 -14.08 -17.89 8.28
CA LYS A 302 -13.89 -17.75 9.72
C LYS A 302 -12.72 -18.58 10.25
N ARG A 303 -11.85 -17.85 10.93
CA ARG A 303 -10.94 -18.27 12.01
C ARG A 303 -9.85 -19.25 11.61
N THR A 304 -8.64 -18.87 12.05
CA THR A 304 -7.42 -19.68 12.11
C THR A 304 -6.80 -20.00 10.75
N MET A 305 -6.00 -19.05 10.26
CA MET A 305 -4.94 -19.36 9.30
C MET A 305 -3.61 -19.30 10.05
N LEU A 306 -3.05 -20.49 10.29
CA LEU A 306 -1.65 -20.86 10.49
C LEU A 306 -1.56 -22.00 11.52
N VAL A 307 -1.31 -23.22 11.03
CA VAL A 307 -0.69 -24.31 11.80
C VAL A 307 0.34 -24.97 10.87
N GLY A 308 1.61 -25.00 11.29
CA GLY A 308 2.69 -25.76 10.65
C GLY A 308 3.77 -24.91 10.02
#